data_AF-A0A9P9FLR7-F1
#
_entry.id   AF-A0A9P9FLR7-F1
#
_cell.length_a   1.000
_cell.length_b   1.000
_cell.length_c   1.000
_cell.angle_alpha   90.00
_cell.angle_beta   90.00
_cell.angle_gamma   90.00
#
_symmetry.space_group_name_H-M   'P 1'
#
loop_
_entity.id
_entity.type
_entity.pdbx_description
1 polymer ?
#
loop_
_entity_poly.entity_id
_entity_poly.type
_entity_poly.pdbx_seq_one_letter_code
_entity_poly.pdbx_strand_id
1 'polypeptide(L)'
;MAEYDYRFRNMTDYNYTHSTPTDWQAWHDAYFDRVGGVLRANGEWIRLLNSGRTMEGWAMPNCTRTCGNATAMFSSPENVWNCIALATVTMEVVRGNKTVHPDNLQRMDDIFDLGGSLEAFDKLHVFTSVQQCFWQSCSDSKYGRCAPGLQRFRCDRINSDNIGDFASVINRPYCRDAVLGIDSDIAGPGVLVAFMIQIGLVLIFAGLFWVTYLSSTPFETAVGSSKCPGGIQLASQQPSGSLLKDSSRAASIINRKTAGRFALAAHSTVSDLQEAQTAFGLTIGAIFLLAFCGRGTFGLANVTSVFSYTINRDIAYGLLAVGTCSVVFLQLCLQRVGKREKYKLAPMVISWILMSVAHGSESQGSWANPDGFLENLRENAAVEDCGNNPGPMSYCLGPALQGPDESQQFFDRTKRLIWAVHILFIIVLHEELKRHFDSKPSRIPTGELKYNTSWLNRWLRISARFAITNGPERRRRILHFSKLLATNLLGLITLVICLIDVVNAFKKIKKINADKQSWAFGQLVATAVWIPVVVRLVNYIIVGPEKGIEARIHSQLQVSRVGNVAVPSQEQPGDDSDEAQSLPLLA
;
A
#
# COMPACT_ATOMS: atom_id res chain seq x y z
N MET A 1 35.92 48.88 -16.95
CA MET A 1 36.19 47.50 -16.53
C MET A 1 35.70 46.61 -17.65
N ALA A 2 36.52 45.68 -18.16
CA ALA A 2 36.05 44.73 -19.15
C ALA A 2 34.94 43.87 -18.52
N GLU A 3 33.79 43.82 -19.19
CA GLU A 3 32.68 42.96 -18.78
C GLU A 3 32.98 41.56 -19.33
N TYR A 4 33.11 40.58 -18.43
CA TYR A 4 33.38 39.19 -18.78
C TYR A 4 32.10 38.39 -18.60
N ASP A 5 31.79 37.51 -19.56
CA ASP A 5 30.56 36.72 -19.56
C ASP A 5 30.55 35.65 -18.47
N TYR A 6 31.72 35.08 -18.16
CA TYR A 6 31.87 33.99 -17.21
C TYR A 6 32.86 34.27 -16.09
N ARG A 7 32.45 33.90 -14.87
CA ARG A 7 33.27 33.81 -13.65
C ARG A 7 32.89 32.55 -12.89
N PHE A 8 33.84 31.88 -12.26
CA PHE A 8 33.65 30.68 -11.48
C PHE A 8 33.81 30.95 -9.99
N ARG A 9 32.96 30.33 -9.18
CA ARG A 9 33.12 30.29 -7.72
C ARG A 9 33.04 28.86 -7.20
N ASN A 10 33.77 28.63 -6.14
CA ASN A 10 33.74 27.38 -5.41
C ASN A 10 32.56 27.32 -4.44
N MET A 11 31.95 26.14 -4.29
CA MET A 11 30.91 25.84 -3.32
C MET A 11 31.16 24.49 -2.65
N THR A 12 30.75 24.38 -1.39
CA THR A 12 30.84 23.16 -0.59
C THR A 12 29.57 22.34 -0.63
N ASP A 13 28.41 23.00 -0.66
CA ASP A 13 27.12 22.34 -0.47
C ASP A 13 26.05 22.83 -1.45
N TYR A 14 25.10 21.96 -1.72
CA TYR A 14 23.86 22.31 -2.40
C TYR A 14 22.90 23.03 -1.45
N ASN A 15 22.13 24.00 -1.96
CA ASN A 15 21.10 24.69 -1.19
C ASN A 15 19.73 24.41 -1.80
N TYR A 16 19.13 23.30 -1.39
CA TYR A 16 17.84 22.82 -1.88
C TYR A 16 16.71 23.14 -0.90
N THR A 17 15.56 23.51 -1.45
CA THR A 17 14.36 23.88 -0.66
C THR A 17 13.21 22.90 -0.81
N HIS A 18 13.32 21.90 -1.71
CA HIS A 18 12.27 20.90 -1.91
C HIS A 18 12.36 19.77 -0.87
N SER A 19 11.22 19.12 -0.61
CA SER A 19 11.08 17.99 0.32
C SER A 19 11.65 16.66 -0.19
N THR A 20 12.15 16.61 -1.43
CA THR A 20 12.83 15.44 -2.00
C THR A 20 14.25 15.32 -1.39
N PRO A 21 14.85 14.13 -1.25
CA PRO A 21 16.22 14.00 -0.75
C PRO A 21 17.19 14.83 -1.58
N THR A 22 18.15 15.45 -0.90
CA THR A 22 19.17 16.31 -1.51
C THR A 22 19.94 15.59 -2.61
N ASP A 23 20.22 14.31 -2.42
CA ASP A 23 21.04 13.52 -3.34
C ASP A 23 20.34 13.33 -4.69
N TRP A 24 19.03 13.08 -4.68
CA TRP A 24 18.26 12.94 -5.91
C TRP A 24 18.10 14.27 -6.64
N GLN A 25 17.93 15.37 -5.89
CA GLN A 25 17.92 16.72 -6.47
C GLN A 25 19.27 17.07 -7.10
N ALA A 26 20.37 16.72 -6.44
CA ALA A 26 21.72 16.91 -6.96
C ALA A 26 21.92 16.20 -8.31
N TRP A 27 21.51 14.93 -8.42
CA TRP A 27 21.55 14.19 -9.69
C TRP A 27 20.68 14.83 -10.78
N HIS A 28 19.46 15.22 -10.44
CA HIS A 28 18.54 15.84 -11.39
C HIS A 28 19.12 17.15 -11.95
N ASP A 29 19.55 18.04 -11.07
CA ASP A 29 20.06 19.34 -11.48
C ASP A 29 21.36 19.22 -12.29
N ALA A 30 22.26 18.33 -11.87
CA ALA A 30 23.52 18.08 -12.56
C ALA A 30 23.30 17.68 -14.02
N TYR A 31 22.34 16.78 -14.28
CA TYR A 31 22.03 16.33 -15.64
C TYR A 31 21.18 17.32 -16.45
N PHE A 32 20.11 17.86 -15.86
CA PHE A 32 19.04 18.47 -16.66
C PHE A 32 19.03 20.00 -16.62
N ASP A 33 19.43 20.61 -15.51
CA ASP A 33 19.37 22.07 -15.34
C ASP A 33 20.72 22.75 -15.57
N ARG A 34 21.83 22.01 -15.45
CA ARG A 34 23.17 22.58 -15.45
C ARG A 34 23.53 23.35 -16.72
N VAL A 35 23.31 22.78 -17.90
CA VAL A 35 23.65 23.43 -19.18
C VAL A 35 22.88 24.75 -19.30
N GLY A 36 21.55 24.72 -19.16
CA GLY A 36 20.71 25.91 -19.26
C GLY A 36 20.97 26.95 -18.16
N GLY A 37 21.41 26.53 -16.98
CA GLY A 37 21.86 27.42 -15.90
C GLY A 37 23.15 28.17 -16.25
N VAL A 38 24.12 27.48 -16.85
CA VAL A 38 25.38 28.13 -17.28
C VAL A 38 25.15 29.07 -18.45
N LEU A 39 24.36 28.69 -19.45
CA LEU A 39 24.09 29.53 -20.62
C LEU A 39 23.42 30.86 -20.26
N ARG A 40 22.65 30.90 -19.16
CA ARG A 40 21.92 32.08 -18.68
C ARG A 40 22.68 32.92 -17.64
N ALA A 41 23.88 32.53 -17.23
CA ALA A 41 24.57 33.17 -16.12
C ALA A 41 24.91 34.65 -16.38
N ASN A 42 25.20 35.06 -17.63
CA ASN A 42 25.37 36.47 -18.04
C ASN A 42 26.14 37.34 -17.01
N GLY A 43 27.36 36.93 -16.63
CA GLY A 43 28.19 37.63 -15.64
C GLY A 43 28.01 37.17 -14.18
N GLU A 44 26.97 36.37 -13.88
CA GLU A 44 26.84 35.67 -12.60
C GLU A 44 27.88 34.57 -12.43
N TRP A 45 28.16 34.22 -11.16
CA TRP A 45 29.15 33.22 -10.82
C TRP A 45 28.66 31.78 -11.12
N ILE A 46 29.34 31.11 -12.04
CA ILE A 46 29.25 29.68 -12.31
C ILE A 46 29.80 28.91 -11.11
N ARG A 47 28.97 28.06 -10.51
CA ARG A 47 29.30 27.30 -9.31
C ARG A 47 30.00 25.98 -9.67
N LEU A 48 31.14 25.72 -9.06
CA LEU A 48 31.85 24.43 -9.08
C LEU A 48 31.89 23.85 -7.67
N LEU A 49 31.74 22.54 -7.55
CA LEU A 49 31.62 21.81 -6.29
C LEU A 49 32.96 21.17 -5.90
N ASN A 50 33.44 21.44 -4.69
CA ASN A 50 34.73 20.92 -4.23
C ASN A 50 34.85 19.39 -4.26
N SER A 51 33.75 18.68 -4.03
CA SER A 51 33.66 17.22 -4.04
C SER A 51 33.60 16.60 -5.44
N GLY A 52 33.30 17.40 -6.48
CA GLY A 52 33.06 16.95 -7.86
C GLY A 52 34.32 16.80 -8.72
N ARG A 53 35.38 16.25 -8.15
CA ARG A 53 36.67 16.01 -8.83
C ARG A 53 37.35 14.73 -8.36
N THR A 54 36.55 13.77 -7.92
CA THR A 54 37.04 12.56 -7.25
C THR A 54 36.92 11.33 -8.16
N MET A 55 37.93 10.47 -8.11
CA MET A 55 38.00 9.17 -8.79
C MET A 55 38.51 8.14 -7.79
N GLU A 56 37.90 6.96 -7.74
CA GLU A 56 38.34 5.90 -6.84
C GLU A 56 39.81 5.52 -7.11
N GLY A 57 40.59 5.36 -6.03
CA GLY A 57 42.01 4.99 -6.10
C GLY A 57 43.00 6.15 -6.24
N TRP A 58 42.55 7.41 -6.26
CA TRP A 58 43.42 8.58 -6.40
C TRP A 58 43.33 9.53 -5.21
N ALA A 59 44.50 9.92 -4.69
CA ALA A 59 44.61 10.78 -3.50
C ALA A 59 44.38 12.28 -3.79
N MET A 60 44.57 12.72 -5.05
CA MET A 60 44.45 14.13 -5.43
C MET A 60 43.28 14.35 -6.39
N PRO A 61 42.32 15.21 -6.05
CA PRO A 61 41.19 15.52 -6.94
C PRO A 61 41.62 16.30 -8.19
N ASN A 62 41.13 15.90 -9.38
CA ASN A 62 41.52 16.49 -10.67
C ASN A 62 40.34 16.45 -11.67
N CYS A 63 39.89 17.61 -12.15
CA CYS A 63 38.76 17.70 -13.08
C CYS A 63 39.10 17.19 -14.48
N THR A 64 40.29 17.47 -15.00
CA THR A 64 40.71 17.02 -16.34
C THR A 64 40.62 15.49 -16.48
N ARG A 65 41.11 14.76 -15.47
CA ARG A 65 41.06 13.29 -15.43
C ARG A 65 39.65 12.77 -15.19
N THR A 66 38.92 13.40 -14.28
CA THR A 66 37.54 13.00 -13.95
C THR A 66 36.62 13.15 -15.16
N CYS A 67 36.67 14.30 -15.84
CA CYS A 67 35.83 14.59 -17.00
C CYS A 67 36.29 13.91 -18.29
N GLY A 68 37.57 13.51 -18.38
CA GLY A 68 38.11 12.71 -19.47
C GLY A 68 37.79 11.21 -19.39
N ASN A 69 37.19 10.73 -18.30
CA ASN A 69 36.86 9.33 -18.09
C ASN A 69 35.38 9.18 -17.73
N ALA A 70 34.59 8.51 -18.59
CA ALA A 70 33.15 8.35 -18.38
C ALA A 70 32.79 7.68 -17.04
N THR A 71 33.54 6.66 -16.62
CA THR A 71 33.28 5.95 -15.36
C THR A 71 33.41 6.87 -14.14
N ALA A 72 34.38 7.80 -14.15
CA ALA A 72 34.54 8.77 -13.07
C ALA A 72 33.60 9.98 -13.21
N MET A 73 33.38 10.46 -14.44
CA MET A 73 32.49 11.58 -14.70
C MET A 73 31.07 11.31 -14.19
N PHE A 74 30.53 10.10 -14.44
CA PHE A 74 29.15 9.74 -14.11
C PHE A 74 29.00 9.01 -12.77
N SER A 75 30.04 8.95 -11.93
CA SER A 75 29.99 8.21 -10.65
C SER A 75 29.27 8.95 -9.52
N SER A 76 29.24 10.29 -9.57
CA SER A 76 28.61 11.16 -8.57
C SER A 76 27.94 12.39 -9.22
N PRO A 77 26.92 12.98 -8.58
CA PRO A 77 26.26 14.16 -9.11
C PRO A 77 27.19 15.37 -9.18
N GLU A 78 28.15 15.49 -8.27
CA GLU A 78 29.13 16.59 -8.24
C GLU A 78 30.12 16.51 -9.40
N ASN A 79 30.56 15.29 -9.76
CA ASN A 79 31.42 15.08 -10.93
C ASN A 79 30.68 15.49 -12.20
N VAL A 80 29.44 15.01 -12.39
CA VAL A 80 28.58 15.41 -13.52
C VAL A 80 28.37 16.92 -13.55
N TRP A 81 28.07 17.53 -12.40
CA TRP A 81 27.86 18.97 -12.26
C TRP A 81 29.06 19.77 -12.76
N ASN A 82 30.26 19.45 -12.26
CA ASN A 82 31.48 20.17 -12.61
C ASN A 82 31.85 19.96 -14.09
N CYS A 83 31.81 18.72 -14.56
CA CYS A 83 32.18 18.39 -15.93
C CYS A 83 31.25 19.06 -16.95
N ILE A 84 29.94 19.02 -16.73
CA ILE A 84 28.97 19.71 -17.61
C ILE A 84 29.12 21.23 -17.49
N ALA A 85 29.36 21.78 -16.30
CA ALA A 85 29.58 23.21 -16.12
C ALA A 85 30.78 23.72 -16.93
N LEU A 86 31.92 23.07 -16.75
CA LEU A 86 33.18 23.41 -17.39
C LEU A 86 33.09 23.20 -18.90
N ALA A 87 32.49 22.10 -19.36
CA ALA A 87 32.28 21.83 -20.78
C ALA A 87 31.39 22.90 -21.43
N THR A 88 30.32 23.34 -20.76
CA THR A 88 29.42 24.39 -21.27
C THR A 88 30.16 25.71 -21.44
N VAL A 89 30.92 26.16 -20.42
CA VAL A 89 31.72 27.38 -20.52
C VAL A 89 32.80 27.25 -21.61
N THR A 90 33.47 26.11 -21.67
CA THR A 90 34.49 25.83 -22.68
C THR A 90 33.93 25.94 -24.10
N MET A 91 32.74 25.37 -24.35
CA MET A 91 32.07 25.45 -25.65
C MET A 91 31.79 26.91 -26.06
N GLU A 92 31.27 27.71 -25.12
CA GLU A 92 30.89 29.11 -25.36
C GLU A 92 32.10 30.07 -25.52
N VAL A 93 33.23 29.76 -24.87
CA VAL A 93 34.43 30.61 -24.88
C VAL A 93 35.41 30.21 -25.98
N VAL A 94 35.69 28.92 -26.15
CA VAL A 94 36.69 28.44 -27.12
C VAL A 94 36.12 28.38 -28.53
N ARG A 95 34.84 28.00 -28.67
CA ARG A 95 34.17 27.85 -29.98
C ARG A 95 33.09 28.89 -30.22
N GLY A 96 32.67 29.61 -29.19
CA GLY A 96 31.74 30.73 -29.29
C GLY A 96 32.46 32.07 -29.29
N ASN A 97 31.71 33.12 -28.95
CA ASN A 97 32.21 34.51 -28.94
C ASN A 97 32.16 35.13 -27.54
N LYS A 98 32.11 34.29 -26.50
CA LYS A 98 32.05 34.73 -25.09
C LYS A 98 33.42 34.73 -24.44
N THR A 99 33.53 35.44 -23.32
CA THR A 99 34.78 35.65 -22.59
C THR A 99 34.70 35.15 -21.15
N VAL A 100 35.85 34.77 -20.60
CA VAL A 100 36.00 34.34 -19.21
C VAL A 100 37.03 35.23 -18.51
N HIS A 101 36.82 35.54 -17.24
CA HIS A 101 37.76 36.35 -16.48
C HIS A 101 39.10 35.59 -16.26
N PRO A 102 40.24 36.08 -16.76
CA PRO A 102 41.49 35.33 -16.81
C PRO A 102 42.06 35.00 -15.41
N ASP A 103 42.15 35.98 -14.51
CA ASP A 103 42.67 35.74 -13.15
C ASP A 103 41.79 34.78 -12.34
N ASN A 104 40.48 34.78 -12.62
CA ASN A 104 39.55 33.88 -11.96
C ASN A 104 39.67 32.46 -12.52
N LEU A 105 39.84 32.32 -13.85
CA LEU A 105 40.12 31.03 -14.47
C LEU A 105 41.42 30.42 -13.93
N GLN A 106 42.50 31.21 -13.82
CA GLN A 106 43.78 30.72 -13.29
C GLN A 106 43.63 30.21 -11.85
N ARG A 107 42.98 30.98 -10.97
CA ARG A 107 42.71 30.52 -9.59
C ARG A 107 41.87 29.25 -9.55
N MET A 108 41.00 29.05 -10.55
CA MET A 108 40.13 27.89 -10.59
C MET A 108 40.84 26.67 -11.15
N ASP A 109 41.76 26.86 -12.09
CA ASP A 109 42.72 25.86 -12.53
C ASP A 109 43.61 25.39 -11.36
N ASP A 110 44.12 26.30 -10.54
CA ASP A 110 44.94 25.95 -9.36
C ASP A 110 44.16 25.08 -8.33
N ILE A 111 42.83 25.23 -8.25
CA ILE A 111 41.98 24.52 -7.28
C ILE A 111 41.38 23.23 -7.87
N PHE A 112 41.01 23.22 -9.15
CA PHE A 112 40.26 22.13 -9.79
C PHE A 112 41.08 21.34 -10.81
N ASP A 113 42.30 21.79 -11.17
CA ASP A 113 43.19 21.16 -12.15
C ASP A 113 42.49 20.96 -13.50
N LEU A 114 42.23 22.08 -14.19
CA LEU A 114 41.54 22.16 -15.48
C LEU A 114 42.49 21.88 -16.66
N GLY A 115 43.78 21.62 -16.37
CA GLY A 115 44.79 21.33 -17.38
C GLY A 115 45.43 22.58 -17.99
N GLY A 116 45.35 23.73 -17.31
CA GLY A 116 46.02 24.98 -17.68
C GLY A 116 45.22 25.91 -18.60
N SER A 117 44.26 25.41 -19.38
CA SER A 117 43.42 26.26 -20.24
C SER A 117 42.10 25.60 -20.64
N LEU A 118 41.12 26.40 -21.07
CA LEU A 118 39.84 25.88 -21.58
C LEU A 118 40.02 25.12 -22.91
N GLU A 119 41.00 25.49 -23.74
CA GLU A 119 41.33 24.76 -24.97
C GLU A 119 41.89 23.37 -24.68
N ALA A 120 42.66 23.21 -23.59
CA ALA A 120 43.08 21.89 -23.12
C ALA A 120 41.87 21.07 -22.66
N PHE A 121 40.93 21.69 -21.96
CA PHE A 121 39.69 21.06 -21.52
C PHE A 121 38.77 20.65 -22.69
N ASP A 122 38.68 21.45 -23.77
CA ASP A 122 37.84 21.14 -24.96
C ASP A 122 38.25 19.81 -25.63
N LYS A 123 39.53 19.45 -25.55
CA LYS A 123 40.08 18.19 -26.10
C LYS A 123 39.59 16.95 -25.37
N LEU A 124 39.03 17.09 -24.16
CA LEU A 124 38.40 15.98 -23.44
C LEU A 124 37.09 15.53 -24.08
N HIS A 125 36.50 16.36 -24.96
CA HIS A 125 35.27 16.05 -25.69
C HIS A 125 34.09 15.63 -24.79
N VAL A 126 34.00 16.22 -23.60
CA VAL A 126 32.99 15.91 -22.55
C VAL A 126 31.57 15.81 -23.11
N PHE A 127 31.15 16.75 -23.97
CA PHE A 127 29.80 16.72 -24.55
C PHE A 127 29.53 15.53 -25.47
N THR A 128 30.57 14.92 -26.05
CA THR A 128 30.42 13.66 -26.80
C THR A 128 29.98 12.54 -25.85
N SER A 129 30.66 12.41 -24.70
CA SER A 129 30.29 11.43 -23.67
C SER A 129 28.92 11.70 -23.07
N VAL A 130 28.58 12.98 -22.81
CA VAL A 130 27.23 13.37 -22.35
C VAL A 130 26.18 12.97 -23.38
N GLN A 131 26.37 13.33 -24.64
CA GLN A 131 25.43 13.04 -25.74
C GLN A 131 25.19 11.52 -25.89
N GLN A 132 26.26 10.72 -25.86
CA GLN A 132 26.19 9.26 -25.93
C GLN A 132 25.44 8.68 -24.73
N CYS A 133 25.80 9.09 -23.51
CA CYS A 133 25.14 8.64 -22.28
C CYS A 133 23.64 8.98 -22.25
N PHE A 134 23.25 10.20 -22.63
CA PHE A 134 21.83 10.58 -22.75
C PHE A 134 21.10 9.75 -23.80
N TRP A 135 21.71 9.54 -24.97
CA TRP A 135 21.09 8.76 -26.03
C TRP A 135 20.90 7.29 -25.63
N GLN A 136 21.94 6.62 -25.15
CA GLN A 136 21.87 5.22 -24.75
C GLN A 136 20.88 5.05 -23.59
N SER A 137 20.93 5.94 -22.61
CA SER A 137 20.05 5.90 -21.44
C SER A 137 18.56 5.99 -21.79
N CYS A 138 18.15 6.74 -22.81
CA CYS A 138 16.73 6.79 -23.21
C CYS A 138 16.34 5.75 -24.27
N SER A 139 17.32 5.25 -25.03
CA SER A 139 17.09 4.26 -26.09
C SER A 139 16.94 2.83 -25.56
N ASP A 140 17.41 2.58 -24.34
CA ASP A 140 17.17 1.31 -23.65
C ASP A 140 15.66 1.10 -23.45
N SER A 141 15.20 -0.06 -23.92
CA SER A 141 13.80 -0.48 -23.88
C SER A 141 13.17 -0.46 -22.48
N LYS A 142 13.99 -0.46 -21.41
CA LYS A 142 13.51 -0.37 -20.02
C LYS A 142 12.98 1.02 -19.63
N TYR A 143 13.46 2.09 -20.28
CA TYR A 143 13.04 3.47 -19.98
C TYR A 143 12.02 4.04 -20.97
N GLY A 144 11.74 3.32 -22.06
CA GLY A 144 10.70 3.66 -23.02
C GLY A 144 11.24 4.29 -24.30
N ARG A 145 10.92 5.56 -24.53
CA ARG A 145 11.27 6.29 -25.76
C ARG A 145 12.02 7.57 -25.41
N CYS A 146 13.03 7.88 -26.22
CA CYS A 146 13.70 9.17 -26.17
C CYS A 146 12.77 10.31 -26.59
N ALA A 147 12.98 11.49 -25.98
CA ALA A 147 12.32 12.71 -26.43
C ALA A 147 12.60 12.98 -27.92
N PRO A 148 11.60 13.35 -28.74
CA PRO A 148 11.77 13.52 -30.19
C PRO A 148 12.89 14.50 -30.56
N GLY A 149 13.06 15.58 -29.79
CA GLY A 149 14.13 16.58 -30.02
C GLY A 149 15.55 16.03 -29.85
N LEU A 150 15.72 14.91 -29.14
CA LEU A 150 17.05 14.32 -28.93
C LEU A 150 17.56 13.59 -30.18
N GLN A 151 16.68 13.22 -31.13
CA GLN A 151 17.07 12.53 -32.36
C GLN A 151 18.07 13.33 -33.20
N ARG A 152 17.96 14.66 -33.22
CA ARG A 152 18.90 15.55 -33.90
C ARG A 152 20.31 15.39 -33.33
N PHE A 153 20.41 15.29 -32.01
CA PHE A 153 21.64 15.05 -31.27
C PHE A 153 22.04 13.56 -31.23
N ARG A 154 21.58 12.73 -32.17
CA ARG A 154 22.17 11.40 -32.38
C ARG A 154 23.40 11.48 -33.28
N CYS A 155 23.33 12.31 -34.32
CA CYS A 155 24.36 12.42 -35.35
C CYS A 155 25.03 13.80 -35.34
N ASP A 156 24.30 14.84 -34.95
CA ASP A 156 24.85 16.19 -34.87
C ASP A 156 25.64 16.35 -33.58
N ARG A 157 26.89 16.81 -33.69
CA ARG A 157 27.70 17.15 -32.51
C ARG A 157 27.17 18.43 -31.86
N ILE A 158 27.24 18.48 -30.53
CA ILE A 158 26.94 19.70 -29.78
C ILE A 158 28.04 20.75 -30.05
N ASN A 159 27.63 21.97 -30.36
CA ASN A 159 28.47 23.14 -30.61
C ASN A 159 27.85 24.40 -29.97
N SER A 160 28.54 25.54 -30.04
CA SER A 160 28.07 26.82 -29.48
C SER A 160 26.74 27.28 -30.07
N ASP A 161 26.44 26.96 -31.33
CA ASP A 161 25.20 27.37 -31.99
C ASP A 161 23.97 26.54 -31.55
N ASN A 162 24.15 25.27 -31.17
CA ASN A 162 23.06 24.34 -30.88
C ASN A 162 23.00 23.87 -29.41
N ILE A 163 23.94 24.27 -28.54
CA ILE A 163 23.96 23.88 -27.13
C ILE A 163 22.72 24.37 -26.36
N GLY A 164 22.15 25.52 -26.77
CA GLY A 164 20.88 26.02 -26.23
C GLY A 164 19.70 25.11 -26.59
N ASP A 165 19.64 24.62 -27.84
CA ASP A 165 18.66 23.64 -28.28
C ASP A 165 18.81 22.34 -27.48
N PHE A 166 20.05 21.86 -27.28
CA PHE A 166 20.32 20.67 -26.48
C PHE A 166 19.82 20.84 -25.05
N ALA A 167 20.14 21.97 -24.40
CA ALA A 167 19.68 22.31 -23.06
C ALA A 167 18.15 22.30 -22.95
N SER A 168 17.45 22.81 -23.96
CA SER A 168 15.99 22.83 -24.00
C SER A 168 15.35 21.45 -24.14
N VAL A 169 16.03 20.52 -24.83
CA VAL A 169 15.56 19.14 -25.04
C VAL A 169 15.77 18.30 -23.78
N ILE A 170 16.93 18.42 -23.13
CA ILE A 170 17.24 17.67 -21.91
C ILE A 170 16.45 18.20 -20.71
N ASN A 171 16.16 19.50 -20.66
CA ASN A 171 15.44 20.10 -19.52
C ASN A 171 13.92 19.97 -19.67
N ARG A 172 13.32 19.01 -18.97
CA ARG A 172 11.89 18.62 -18.93
C ARG A 172 11.43 17.64 -20.02
N PRO A 173 11.55 17.87 -21.35
CA PRO A 173 11.07 16.92 -22.35
C PRO A 173 11.71 15.53 -22.20
N TYR A 174 12.99 15.47 -21.86
CA TYR A 174 13.69 14.20 -21.69
C TYR A 174 13.03 13.27 -20.67
N CYS A 175 12.59 13.79 -19.52
CA CYS A 175 11.93 13.01 -18.48
C CYS A 175 10.41 12.87 -18.66
N ARG A 176 9.81 13.48 -19.70
CA ARG A 176 8.35 13.50 -19.87
C ARG A 176 7.77 12.12 -20.17
N ASP A 177 8.45 11.38 -21.05
CA ASP A 177 8.02 10.08 -21.55
C ASP A 177 8.73 8.92 -20.83
N ALA A 178 9.37 9.20 -19.69
CA ALA A 178 10.00 8.18 -18.87
C ALA A 178 8.94 7.15 -18.43
N VAL A 179 9.20 5.88 -18.72
CA VAL A 179 8.28 4.79 -18.36
C VAL A 179 8.14 4.71 -16.83
N LEU A 180 6.90 4.53 -16.37
CA LEU A 180 6.58 4.40 -14.95
C LEU A 180 7.33 3.26 -14.25
N GLY A 181 7.84 2.29 -15.01
CA GLY A 181 8.65 1.19 -14.50
C GLY A 181 7.94 0.39 -13.41
N ILE A 182 6.67 0.03 -13.65
CA ILE A 182 5.88 -0.71 -12.66
C ILE A 182 6.41 -2.14 -12.58
N ASP A 183 6.93 -2.51 -11.40
CA ASP A 183 7.42 -3.84 -11.13
C ASP A 183 6.25 -4.82 -11.06
N SER A 184 6.38 -5.92 -11.78
CA SER A 184 5.31 -6.91 -11.92
C SER A 184 5.04 -7.68 -10.62
N ASP A 185 6.02 -7.81 -9.73
CA ASP A 185 5.87 -8.55 -8.47
C ASP A 185 5.26 -7.66 -7.38
N ILE A 186 5.43 -6.34 -7.49
CA ILE A 186 4.82 -5.37 -6.56
C ILE A 186 3.40 -5.00 -6.98
N ALA A 187 3.23 -4.68 -8.26
CA ALA A 187 2.04 -4.01 -8.78
C ALA A 187 1.51 -4.66 -10.06
N GLY A 188 1.94 -5.88 -10.38
CA GLY A 188 1.51 -6.56 -11.58
C GLY A 188 0.06 -7.05 -11.54
N PRO A 189 -0.47 -7.46 -12.72
CA PRO A 189 -1.87 -7.79 -12.88
C PRO A 189 -2.36 -8.88 -11.92
N GLY A 190 -1.58 -9.94 -11.67
CA GLY A 190 -2.03 -10.99 -10.77
C GLY A 190 -2.02 -10.61 -9.28
N VAL A 191 -1.15 -9.69 -8.83
CA VAL A 191 -1.23 -9.15 -7.44
C VAL A 191 -2.53 -8.38 -7.27
N LEU A 192 -2.88 -7.53 -8.23
CA LEU A 192 -4.14 -6.78 -8.21
C LEU A 192 -5.35 -7.72 -8.27
N VAL A 193 -5.30 -8.78 -9.09
CA VAL A 193 -6.33 -9.82 -9.13
C VAL A 193 -6.45 -10.55 -7.79
N ALA A 194 -5.34 -10.85 -7.12
CA ALA A 194 -5.38 -11.46 -5.79
C ALA A 194 -6.13 -10.56 -4.79
N PHE A 195 -5.90 -9.24 -4.79
CA PHE A 195 -6.68 -8.32 -3.95
C PHE A 195 -8.15 -8.18 -4.39
N MET A 196 -8.45 -8.24 -5.68
CA MET A 196 -9.85 -8.28 -6.16
C MET A 196 -10.58 -9.53 -5.66
N ILE A 197 -9.94 -10.71 -5.74
CA ILE A 197 -10.46 -11.96 -5.19
C ILE A 197 -10.63 -11.84 -3.68
N GLN A 198 -9.62 -11.31 -2.97
CA GLN A 198 -9.69 -11.09 -1.54
C GLN A 198 -10.94 -10.30 -1.14
N ILE A 199 -11.14 -9.11 -1.73
CA ILE A 199 -12.30 -8.25 -1.43
C ILE A 199 -13.60 -8.94 -1.84
N GLY A 200 -13.64 -9.59 -2.99
CA GLY A 200 -14.80 -10.34 -3.46
C GLY A 200 -15.22 -11.42 -2.47
N LEU A 201 -14.26 -12.21 -1.98
CA LEU A 201 -14.51 -13.21 -0.95
C LEU A 201 -15.02 -12.55 0.34
N VAL A 202 -14.42 -11.46 0.82
CA VAL A 202 -14.93 -10.73 2.00
C VAL A 202 -16.38 -10.34 1.85
N LEU A 203 -16.75 -9.73 0.72
CA LEU A 203 -18.11 -9.28 0.47
C LEU A 203 -19.09 -10.45 0.45
N ILE A 204 -18.72 -11.55 -0.23
CA ILE A 204 -19.54 -12.76 -0.27
C ILE A 204 -19.70 -13.31 1.14
N PHE A 205 -18.61 -13.62 1.84
CA PHE A 205 -18.65 -14.25 3.16
C PHE A 205 -19.32 -13.38 4.23
N ALA A 206 -19.08 -12.06 4.22
CA ALA A 206 -19.77 -11.13 5.11
C ALA A 206 -21.26 -11.04 4.77
N GLY A 207 -21.64 -11.03 3.49
CA GLY A 207 -23.03 -11.08 3.05
C GLY A 207 -23.73 -12.35 3.54
N LEU A 208 -23.11 -13.52 3.31
CA LEU A 208 -23.61 -14.80 3.80
C LEU A 208 -23.76 -14.81 5.32
N PHE A 209 -22.75 -14.31 6.02
CA PHE A 209 -22.75 -14.17 7.47
C PHE A 209 -23.92 -13.32 7.98
N TRP A 210 -24.15 -12.16 7.39
CA TRP A 210 -25.24 -11.27 7.81
C TRP A 210 -26.61 -11.86 7.53
N VAL A 211 -26.80 -12.51 6.38
CA VAL A 211 -28.05 -13.21 6.05
C VAL A 211 -28.34 -14.30 7.08
N THR A 212 -27.35 -15.12 7.43
CA THR A 212 -27.52 -16.21 8.40
C THR A 212 -27.66 -15.69 9.83
N TYR A 213 -26.97 -14.61 10.19
CA TYR A 213 -27.03 -13.98 11.50
C TYR A 213 -28.40 -13.33 11.74
N LEU A 214 -28.89 -12.50 10.82
CA LEU A 214 -30.23 -11.89 10.93
C LEU A 214 -31.34 -12.94 11.00
N SER A 215 -31.21 -14.02 10.23
CA SER A 215 -32.18 -15.12 10.24
C SER A 215 -32.19 -15.92 11.55
N SER A 216 -31.10 -15.88 12.33
CA SER A 216 -30.93 -16.65 13.56
C SER A 216 -31.22 -15.82 14.82
N THR A 217 -31.12 -14.49 14.74
CA THR A 217 -31.54 -13.60 15.84
C THR A 217 -33.07 -13.44 15.83
N PRO A 218 -33.81 -13.84 16.88
CA PRO A 218 -35.23 -13.53 16.97
C PRO A 218 -35.37 -12.01 17.04
N PHE A 219 -35.81 -11.42 15.93
CA PHE A 219 -36.27 -10.04 15.90
C PHE A 219 -37.55 -10.01 16.75
N GLU A 220 -37.42 -9.78 18.06
CA GLU A 220 -38.54 -9.31 18.87
C GLU A 220 -38.95 -7.96 18.27
N THR A 221 -39.88 -8.03 17.32
CA THR A 221 -40.58 -6.89 16.78
C THR A 221 -41.11 -6.10 17.97
N ALA A 222 -40.50 -4.94 18.20
CA ALA A 222 -41.10 -3.84 18.95
C ALA A 222 -42.27 -3.22 18.15
N VAL A 223 -43.16 -4.06 17.66
CA VAL A 223 -44.54 -3.72 17.29
C VAL A 223 -45.37 -4.39 18.37
N GLY A 224 -45.99 -3.55 19.19
CA GLY A 224 -46.54 -3.94 20.47
C GLY A 224 -47.42 -5.18 20.38
N SER A 225 -47.21 -6.09 21.33
CA SER A 225 -48.31 -6.76 21.99
C SER A 225 -49.23 -5.69 22.60
N SER A 226 -49.95 -4.96 21.76
CA SER A 226 -51.22 -4.40 22.17
C SER A 226 -52.14 -5.59 22.36
N LYS A 227 -52.34 -5.95 23.63
CA LYS A 227 -53.60 -6.55 24.04
C LYS A 227 -54.70 -5.71 23.38
N CYS A 228 -55.39 -6.26 22.39
CA CYS A 228 -56.69 -5.76 21.98
C CYS A 228 -57.69 -6.34 22.99
N PRO A 229 -58.30 -5.53 23.87
CA PRO A 229 -59.48 -5.95 24.58
C PRO A 229 -60.69 -5.65 23.68
N GLY A 230 -61.35 -6.69 23.18
CA GLY A 230 -62.66 -6.58 22.54
C GLY A 230 -62.80 -7.41 21.26
N GLY A 231 -63.76 -8.35 21.28
CA GLY A 231 -64.53 -8.96 20.17
C GLY A 231 -63.79 -9.34 18.88
N ILE A 232 -63.93 -10.53 18.30
CA ILE A 232 -65.16 -11.32 18.09
C ILE A 232 -64.72 -12.78 17.90
N GLN A 233 -65.42 -13.68 18.59
CA GLN A 233 -65.35 -15.11 18.38
C GLN A 233 -66.13 -15.43 17.10
N LEU A 234 -65.44 -15.78 16.01
CA LEU A 234 -66.08 -16.44 14.87
C LEU A 234 -65.64 -17.90 14.85
N ALA A 235 -66.56 -18.75 15.26
CA ALA A 235 -66.47 -20.19 15.08
C ALA A 235 -66.41 -20.50 13.57
N SER A 236 -65.42 -21.29 13.17
CA SER A 236 -65.40 -21.96 11.88
C SER A 236 -64.74 -23.33 12.05
N GLN A 237 -65.56 -24.35 11.87
CA GLN A 237 -65.27 -25.77 12.03
C GLN A 237 -64.09 -26.24 11.17
N GLN A 238 -63.32 -27.20 11.71
CA GLN A 238 -62.54 -28.13 10.90
C GLN A 238 -63.47 -28.97 10.00
N PRO A 239 -62.94 -29.43 8.86
CA PRO A 239 -62.90 -30.87 8.67
C PRO A 239 -61.49 -31.40 8.36
N SER A 240 -61.30 -32.60 8.89
CA SER A 240 -60.24 -33.59 8.76
C SER A 240 -59.57 -33.72 7.38
N GLY A 241 -58.23 -33.82 7.39
CA GLY A 241 -57.42 -34.18 6.21
C GLY A 241 -55.93 -34.27 6.58
N SER A 242 -55.50 -35.41 7.12
CA SER A 242 -54.19 -35.62 7.74
C SER A 242 -53.09 -36.17 6.82
N LEU A 243 -53.11 -35.87 5.52
CA LEU A 243 -52.11 -36.42 4.56
C LEU A 243 -51.27 -35.38 3.79
N LEU A 244 -51.55 -34.08 3.95
CA LEU A 244 -50.77 -32.99 3.32
C LEU A 244 -49.88 -32.21 4.30
N LYS A 245 -49.94 -32.52 5.60
CA LYS A 245 -49.21 -31.78 6.66
C LYS A 245 -47.76 -32.26 6.86
N ASP A 246 -47.43 -33.45 6.38
CA ASP A 246 -46.08 -34.03 6.53
C ASP A 246 -45.11 -33.60 5.41
N SER A 247 -45.62 -33.25 4.22
CA SER A 247 -44.79 -32.70 3.13
C SER A 247 -44.31 -31.27 3.44
N SER A 248 -45.17 -30.42 4.01
CA SER A 248 -44.80 -29.05 4.39
C SER A 248 -43.89 -29.00 5.63
N ARG A 249 -44.03 -29.96 6.56
CA ARG A 249 -43.08 -30.16 7.66
C ARG A 249 -41.75 -30.73 7.19
N ALA A 250 -41.73 -31.71 6.29
CA ALA A 250 -40.49 -32.24 5.73
C ALA A 250 -39.73 -31.20 4.90
N ALA A 251 -40.42 -30.43 4.04
CA ALA A 251 -39.82 -29.35 3.26
C ALA A 251 -39.30 -28.20 4.16
N SER A 252 -40.01 -27.84 5.23
CA SER A 252 -39.55 -26.82 6.19
C SER A 252 -38.42 -27.30 7.10
N ILE A 253 -38.37 -28.59 7.44
CA ILE A 253 -37.26 -29.21 8.19
C ILE A 253 -36.02 -29.38 7.30
N ILE A 254 -36.19 -29.75 6.03
CA ILE A 254 -35.10 -29.81 5.05
C ILE A 254 -34.55 -28.40 4.79
N ASN A 255 -35.40 -27.39 4.57
CA ASN A 255 -34.94 -25.99 4.45
C ASN A 255 -34.25 -25.48 5.72
N ARG A 256 -34.72 -25.82 6.92
CA ARG A 256 -34.02 -25.49 8.18
C ARG A 256 -32.68 -26.21 8.33
N LYS A 257 -32.59 -27.49 7.93
CA LYS A 257 -31.35 -28.26 7.99
C LYS A 257 -30.32 -27.77 6.97
N THR A 258 -30.74 -27.46 5.75
CA THR A 258 -29.88 -26.93 4.69
C THR A 258 -29.41 -25.51 5.03
N ALA A 259 -30.31 -24.65 5.55
CA ALA A 259 -29.94 -23.33 6.06
C ALA A 259 -28.99 -23.42 7.27
N GLY A 260 -29.18 -24.42 8.16
CA GLY A 260 -28.29 -24.69 9.28
C GLY A 260 -26.89 -25.15 8.86
N ARG A 261 -26.80 -26.05 7.87
CA ARG A 261 -25.51 -26.51 7.30
C ARG A 261 -24.77 -25.38 6.59
N PHE A 262 -25.49 -24.60 5.79
CA PHE A 262 -24.92 -23.48 5.06
C PHE A 262 -24.42 -22.38 6.00
N ALA A 263 -25.19 -22.06 7.05
CA ALA A 263 -24.74 -21.16 8.11
C ALA A 263 -23.47 -21.70 8.80
N LEU A 264 -23.46 -22.98 9.18
CA LEU A 264 -22.28 -23.61 9.78
C LEU A 264 -21.03 -23.50 8.91
N ALA A 265 -21.19 -23.81 7.61
CA ALA A 265 -20.13 -23.73 6.62
C ALA A 265 -19.61 -22.29 6.47
N ALA A 266 -20.51 -21.32 6.30
CA ALA A 266 -20.16 -19.91 6.19
C ALA A 266 -19.41 -19.41 7.44
N HIS A 267 -19.89 -19.72 8.64
CA HIS A 267 -19.24 -19.34 9.90
C HIS A 267 -17.83 -19.95 10.03
N SER A 268 -17.65 -21.22 9.65
CA SER A 268 -16.33 -21.87 9.72
C SER A 268 -15.36 -21.32 8.67
N THR A 269 -15.80 -21.07 7.44
CA THR A 269 -14.90 -20.58 6.39
C THR A 269 -14.53 -19.11 6.55
N VAL A 270 -15.38 -18.29 7.17
CA VAL A 270 -15.03 -16.89 7.54
C VAL A 270 -13.77 -16.86 8.41
N SER A 271 -13.64 -17.82 9.35
CA SER A 271 -12.44 -17.97 10.17
C SER A 271 -11.19 -18.27 9.33
N ASP A 272 -11.30 -19.21 8.38
CA ASP A 272 -10.19 -19.62 7.51
C ASP A 272 -9.80 -18.49 6.54
N LEU A 273 -10.79 -17.72 6.07
CA LEU A 273 -10.54 -16.53 5.26
C LEU A 273 -9.78 -15.45 6.05
N GLN A 274 -10.17 -15.18 7.30
CA GLN A 274 -9.47 -14.21 8.15
C GLN A 274 -8.00 -14.60 8.35
N GLU A 275 -7.73 -15.89 8.55
CA GLU A 275 -6.36 -16.41 8.70
C GLU A 275 -5.54 -16.20 7.42
N ALA A 276 -6.09 -16.61 6.27
CA ALA A 276 -5.43 -16.43 4.97
C ALA A 276 -5.17 -14.93 4.65
N GLN A 277 -6.13 -14.06 4.94
CA GLN A 277 -6.00 -12.62 4.72
C GLN A 277 -4.97 -11.97 5.61
N THR A 278 -4.96 -12.35 6.89
CA THR A 278 -3.99 -11.80 7.83
C THR A 278 -2.59 -12.27 7.46
N ALA A 279 -2.41 -13.54 7.09
CA ALA A 279 -1.13 -14.04 6.59
C ALA A 279 -0.67 -13.30 5.32
N PHE A 280 -1.56 -13.15 4.34
CA PHE A 280 -1.26 -12.41 3.11
C PHE A 280 -0.89 -10.95 3.38
N GLY A 281 -1.66 -10.25 4.23
CA GLY A 281 -1.39 -8.87 4.63
C GLY A 281 -0.08 -8.71 5.41
N LEU A 282 0.27 -9.68 6.27
CA LEU A 282 1.56 -9.70 6.97
C LEU A 282 2.73 -9.87 5.99
N THR A 283 2.61 -10.77 5.03
CA THR A 283 3.64 -10.98 4.00
C THR A 283 3.86 -9.72 3.18
N ILE A 284 2.79 -9.10 2.66
CA ILE A 284 2.90 -7.85 1.89
C ILE A 284 3.46 -6.71 2.77
N GLY A 285 3.02 -6.59 4.02
CA GLY A 285 3.53 -5.58 4.95
C GLY A 285 5.02 -5.77 5.28
N ALA A 286 5.47 -7.01 5.47
CA ALA A 286 6.87 -7.32 5.72
C ALA A 286 7.74 -7.00 4.50
N ILE A 287 7.31 -7.42 3.30
CA ILE A 287 8.01 -7.12 2.04
C ILE A 287 8.07 -5.61 1.81
N PHE A 288 6.97 -4.88 2.05
CA PHE A 288 6.95 -3.42 1.94
C PHE A 288 8.00 -2.77 2.83
N LEU A 289 8.08 -3.16 4.11
CA LEU A 289 9.08 -2.61 5.00
C LEU A 289 10.50 -2.99 4.60
N LEU A 290 10.74 -4.23 4.18
CA LEU A 290 12.08 -4.67 3.74
C LEU A 290 12.55 -3.94 2.47
N ALA A 291 11.64 -3.68 1.53
CA ALA A 291 11.95 -3.03 0.26
C ALA A 291 12.04 -1.49 0.37
N PHE A 292 11.14 -0.86 1.14
CA PHE A 292 10.95 0.60 1.11
C PHE A 292 11.29 1.34 2.41
N CYS A 293 11.38 0.64 3.54
CA CYS A 293 11.72 1.24 4.84
C CYS A 293 13.04 0.70 5.42
N GLY A 294 13.53 -0.43 4.93
CA GLY A 294 14.74 -1.08 5.38
C GLY A 294 16.01 -0.44 4.82
N ARG A 295 17.16 -0.95 5.28
CA ARG A 295 18.48 -0.58 4.72
C ARG A 295 18.81 -1.30 3.42
N GLY A 296 18.07 -2.36 3.08
CA GLY A 296 18.29 -3.15 1.86
C GLY A 296 17.29 -2.81 0.76
N THR A 297 17.62 -3.19 -0.47
CA THR A 297 16.79 -3.02 -1.68
C THR A 297 16.14 -4.33 -2.12
N PHE A 298 15.67 -5.11 -1.15
CA PHE A 298 15.13 -6.45 -1.41
C PHE A 298 13.93 -6.37 -2.36
N GLY A 299 13.97 -7.13 -3.46
CA GLY A 299 12.89 -7.18 -4.43
C GLY A 299 12.75 -5.96 -5.34
N LEU A 300 13.78 -5.10 -5.44
CA LEU A 300 13.79 -3.91 -6.31
C LEU A 300 14.65 -4.06 -7.57
N ALA A 301 14.97 -5.29 -7.99
CA ALA A 301 15.87 -5.54 -9.11
C ALA A 301 15.36 -4.96 -10.45
N ASN A 302 14.03 -4.96 -10.70
CA ASN A 302 13.48 -4.35 -11.92
C ASN A 302 13.19 -2.84 -11.77
N VAL A 303 13.46 -2.26 -10.60
CA VAL A 303 13.26 -0.83 -10.33
C VAL A 303 14.53 -0.07 -10.69
N THR A 304 14.53 0.52 -11.88
CA THR A 304 15.72 1.09 -12.53
C THR A 304 15.78 2.62 -12.52
N SER A 305 14.80 3.28 -11.90
CA SER A 305 14.78 4.73 -11.74
C SER A 305 14.16 5.17 -10.42
N VAL A 306 14.53 6.37 -9.96
CA VAL A 306 13.93 7.02 -8.79
C VAL A 306 12.43 7.21 -8.98
N PHE A 307 12.00 7.50 -10.21
CA PHE A 307 10.58 7.63 -10.53
C PHE A 307 9.83 6.28 -10.47
N SER A 308 10.43 5.20 -10.96
CA SER A 308 9.87 3.86 -10.81
C SER A 308 9.77 3.46 -9.33
N TYR A 309 10.77 3.80 -8.52
CA TYR A 309 10.74 3.55 -7.07
C TYR A 309 9.54 4.20 -6.38
N THR A 310 9.26 5.49 -6.66
CA THR A 310 8.14 6.20 -6.02
C THR A 310 6.79 5.62 -6.40
N ILE A 311 6.59 5.29 -7.68
CA ILE A 311 5.33 4.71 -8.16
C ILE A 311 5.09 3.33 -7.55
N ASN A 312 6.11 2.46 -7.53
CA ASN A 312 5.98 1.12 -6.97
C ASN A 312 5.71 1.16 -5.46
N ARG A 313 6.40 2.04 -4.74
CA ARG A 313 6.14 2.28 -3.31
C ARG A 313 4.70 2.73 -3.08
N ASP A 314 4.21 3.69 -3.86
CA ASP A 314 2.85 4.24 -3.71
C ASP A 314 1.77 3.17 -3.92
N ILE A 315 1.95 2.34 -4.95
CA ILE A 315 1.06 1.21 -5.23
C ILE A 315 1.11 0.19 -4.08
N ALA A 316 2.32 -0.19 -3.64
CA ALA A 316 2.49 -1.16 -2.56
C ALA A 316 1.85 -0.71 -1.24
N TYR A 317 1.98 0.57 -0.90
CA TYR A 317 1.31 1.17 0.25
C TYR A 317 -0.22 1.14 0.11
N GLY A 318 -0.75 1.50 -1.06
CA GLY A 318 -2.18 1.40 -1.36
C GLY A 318 -2.75 -0.02 -1.23
N LEU A 319 -2.00 -1.03 -1.69
CA LEU A 319 -2.36 -2.44 -1.56
C LEU A 319 -2.32 -2.92 -0.10
N LEU A 320 -1.33 -2.48 0.68
CA LEU A 320 -1.29 -2.73 2.12
C LEU A 320 -2.53 -2.14 2.82
N ALA A 321 -3.00 -0.98 2.37
CA ALA A 321 -4.22 -0.32 2.89
C ALA A 321 -5.48 -1.12 2.58
N VAL A 322 -5.60 -1.60 1.36
CA VAL A 322 -6.68 -2.49 0.93
C VAL A 322 -6.71 -3.78 1.74
N GLY A 323 -5.55 -4.42 1.93
CA GLY A 323 -5.42 -5.64 2.71
C GLY A 323 -5.84 -5.46 4.15
N THR A 324 -5.35 -4.38 4.80
CA THR A 324 -5.69 -4.05 6.18
C THR A 324 -7.19 -3.77 6.33
N CYS A 325 -7.79 -2.98 5.43
CA CYS A 325 -9.23 -2.71 5.44
C CYS A 325 -10.07 -3.99 5.38
N SER A 326 -9.65 -4.94 4.53
CA SER A 326 -10.32 -6.24 4.38
C SER A 326 -10.29 -7.06 5.67
N VAL A 327 -9.12 -7.12 6.33
CA VAL A 327 -8.91 -7.81 7.61
C VAL A 327 -9.76 -7.20 8.72
N VAL A 328 -9.83 -5.86 8.81
CA VAL A 328 -10.65 -5.17 9.82
C VAL A 328 -12.14 -5.44 9.63
N PHE A 329 -12.61 -5.36 8.38
CA PHE A 329 -14.03 -5.56 8.08
C PHE A 329 -14.49 -6.98 8.37
N LEU A 330 -13.71 -7.99 8.00
CA LEU A 330 -14.07 -9.37 8.29
C LEU A 330 -13.99 -9.70 9.80
N GLN A 331 -13.07 -9.07 10.53
CA GLN A 331 -13.02 -9.18 12.00
C GLN A 331 -14.29 -8.63 12.67
N LEU A 332 -14.88 -7.53 12.16
CA LEU A 332 -16.16 -7.01 12.67
C LEU A 332 -17.29 -8.07 12.60
N CYS A 333 -17.28 -8.92 11.58
CA CYS A 333 -18.23 -10.03 11.43
C CYS A 333 -17.92 -11.13 12.45
N LEU A 334 -16.66 -11.59 12.53
CA LEU A 334 -16.22 -12.65 13.45
C LEU A 334 -16.49 -12.31 14.92
N GLN A 335 -16.30 -11.05 15.29
CA GLN A 335 -16.59 -10.55 16.62
C GLN A 335 -17.99 -10.85 17.11
N ARG A 336 -18.97 -10.93 16.21
CA ARG A 336 -20.37 -11.17 16.53
C ARG A 336 -20.65 -12.63 16.89
N VAL A 337 -19.75 -13.53 16.50
CA VAL A 337 -19.84 -14.97 16.80
C VAL A 337 -19.53 -15.28 18.27
N GLY A 338 -18.91 -14.33 18.98
CA GLY A 338 -18.68 -14.42 20.42
C GLY A 338 -17.65 -15.48 20.85
N LYS A 339 -16.99 -16.16 19.91
CA LYS A 339 -15.96 -17.17 20.21
C LYS A 339 -14.57 -16.54 20.25
N ARG A 340 -13.84 -16.86 21.34
CA ARG A 340 -12.52 -16.29 21.67
C ARG A 340 -11.41 -17.13 21.07
N GLU A 341 -10.95 -16.76 19.89
CA GLU A 341 -9.75 -17.37 19.28
C GLU A 341 -8.53 -16.49 19.53
N LYS A 342 -7.89 -16.70 20.70
CA LYS A 342 -6.80 -15.86 21.21
C LYS A 342 -5.61 -15.72 20.25
N TYR A 343 -5.34 -16.74 19.44
CA TYR A 343 -4.19 -16.77 18.52
C TYR A 343 -4.37 -15.85 17.30
N LYS A 344 -5.59 -15.40 16.99
CA LYS A 344 -5.89 -14.52 15.84
C LYS A 344 -5.65 -13.03 16.12
N LEU A 345 -5.60 -12.64 17.39
CA LEU A 345 -5.41 -11.23 17.78
C LEU A 345 -4.00 -10.74 17.48
N ALA A 346 -2.98 -11.54 17.82
CA ALA A 346 -1.58 -11.19 17.61
C ALA A 346 -1.25 -10.86 16.14
N PRO A 347 -1.53 -11.73 15.15
CA PRO A 347 -1.21 -11.43 13.74
C PRO A 347 -2.01 -10.23 13.21
N MET A 348 -3.24 -10.00 13.68
CA MET A 348 -4.02 -8.81 13.32
C MET A 348 -3.38 -7.52 13.85
N VAL A 349 -2.92 -7.52 15.11
CA VAL A 349 -2.20 -6.37 15.71
C VAL A 349 -0.89 -6.13 14.99
N ILE A 350 -0.13 -7.18 14.66
CA ILE A 350 1.12 -7.05 13.89
C ILE A 350 0.84 -6.45 12.51
N SER A 351 -0.19 -6.92 11.80
CA SER A 351 -0.58 -6.36 10.49
C SER A 351 -0.91 -4.86 10.58
N TRP A 352 -1.58 -4.43 11.64
CA TRP A 352 -1.85 -3.00 11.88
C TRP A 352 -0.61 -2.20 12.26
N ILE A 353 0.33 -2.78 13.01
CA ILE A 353 1.63 -2.15 13.29
C ILE A 353 2.39 -1.93 11.98
N LEU A 354 2.48 -2.95 11.11
CA LEU A 354 3.13 -2.84 9.80
C LEU A 354 2.49 -1.72 8.96
N MET A 355 1.16 -1.68 8.91
CA MET A 355 0.42 -0.59 8.27
C MET A 355 0.76 0.79 8.88
N SER A 356 0.78 0.89 10.20
CA SER A 356 1.02 2.17 10.89
C SER A 356 2.45 2.68 10.65
N VAL A 357 3.43 1.77 10.62
CA VAL A 357 4.82 2.11 10.24
C VAL A 357 4.89 2.54 8.77
N ALA A 358 4.22 1.84 7.87
CA ALA A 358 4.17 2.21 6.45
C ALA A 358 3.53 3.58 6.24
N HIS A 359 2.41 3.87 6.92
CA HIS A 359 1.77 5.20 6.89
C HIS A 359 2.68 6.27 7.49
N GLY A 360 3.37 6.01 8.60
CA GLY A 360 4.35 6.92 9.17
C GLY A 360 5.47 7.26 8.17
N SER A 361 6.04 6.24 7.53
CA SER A 361 7.04 6.37 6.46
C SER A 361 6.53 7.22 5.29
N GLU A 362 5.30 6.98 4.83
CA GLU A 362 4.68 7.75 3.76
C GLU A 362 4.47 9.22 4.13
N SER A 363 3.93 9.49 5.33
CA SER A 363 3.64 10.84 5.80
C SER A 363 4.89 11.72 6.00
N GLN A 364 6.01 11.10 6.34
CA GLN A 364 7.30 11.78 6.49
C GLN A 364 8.01 11.96 5.16
N GLY A 365 7.44 11.43 4.07
CA GLY A 365 8.14 11.30 2.81
C GLY A 365 9.44 10.52 2.98
N SER A 366 9.51 9.54 3.88
CA SER A 366 10.75 8.79 4.13
C SER A 366 11.15 8.05 2.87
N TRP A 367 12.27 8.38 2.24
CA TRP A 367 12.77 7.68 1.06
C TRP A 367 13.57 6.43 1.48
N ALA A 368 13.82 5.50 0.54
CA ALA A 368 14.84 4.48 0.79
C ALA A 368 16.15 5.19 1.17
N ASN A 369 16.99 4.50 1.94
CA ASN A 369 18.37 4.93 2.15
C ASN A 369 18.99 5.28 0.77
N PRO A 370 19.29 6.57 0.48
CA PRO A 370 19.71 6.98 -0.85
C PRO A 370 20.93 6.20 -1.34
N ASP A 371 21.88 5.94 -0.44
CA ASP A 371 23.08 5.14 -0.72
C ASP A 371 22.73 3.70 -1.12
N GLY A 372 21.83 3.05 -0.38
CA GLY A 372 21.42 1.68 -0.66
C GLY A 372 20.67 1.56 -2.00
N PHE A 373 19.81 2.53 -2.31
CA PHE A 373 19.10 2.54 -3.58
C PHE A 373 20.00 2.93 -4.77
N LEU A 374 20.98 3.81 -4.56
CA LEU A 374 21.98 4.14 -5.57
C LEU A 374 22.79 2.90 -5.98
N GLU A 375 23.16 2.05 -5.03
CA GLU A 375 23.85 0.79 -5.33
C GLU A 375 22.96 -0.14 -6.18
N ASN A 376 21.67 -0.25 -5.85
CA ASN A 376 20.71 -1.00 -6.67
C ASN A 376 20.59 -0.44 -8.09
N LEU A 377 20.67 0.89 -8.27
CA LEU A 377 20.71 1.50 -9.59
C LEU A 377 22.02 1.17 -10.31
N ARG A 378 23.18 1.24 -9.64
CA ARG A 378 24.46 0.88 -10.24
C ARG A 378 24.47 -0.56 -10.75
N GLU A 379 23.88 -1.48 -10.00
CA GLU A 379 23.77 -2.89 -10.40
C GLU A 379 22.78 -3.12 -11.55
N ASN A 380 21.59 -2.53 -11.50
CA ASN A 380 20.48 -2.90 -12.39
C ASN A 380 20.21 -1.90 -13.53
N ALA A 381 20.74 -0.69 -13.43
CA ALA A 381 20.48 0.44 -14.34
C ALA A 381 21.73 0.97 -15.05
N ALA A 382 22.88 0.27 -14.95
CA ALA A 382 24.12 0.63 -15.63
C ALA A 382 23.93 0.84 -17.15
N VAL A 383 24.65 1.84 -17.67
CA VAL A 383 24.70 2.21 -19.09
C VAL A 383 26.16 2.31 -19.51
N GLU A 384 26.53 1.62 -20.59
CA GLU A 384 27.93 1.49 -21.04
C GLU A 384 28.54 2.85 -21.41
N ASP A 385 27.84 3.67 -22.20
CA ASP A 385 28.26 5.03 -22.60
C ASP A 385 28.30 6.01 -21.41
N CYS A 386 27.69 5.64 -20.27
CA CYS A 386 27.81 6.34 -19.00
C CYS A 386 28.92 5.74 -18.11
N GLY A 387 29.85 4.96 -18.69
CA GLY A 387 30.96 4.34 -17.96
C GLY A 387 30.52 3.26 -16.98
N ASN A 388 29.43 2.54 -17.29
CA ASN A 388 28.75 1.57 -16.43
C ASN A 388 28.10 2.16 -15.17
N ASN A 389 27.85 3.47 -15.14
CA ASN A 389 27.00 4.10 -14.13
C ASN A 389 25.54 4.18 -14.61
N PRO A 390 24.58 4.42 -13.70
CA PRO A 390 23.20 4.71 -14.09
C PRO A 390 23.13 5.96 -14.95
N GLY A 391 22.35 5.90 -16.03
CA GLY A 391 22.17 7.02 -16.96
C GLY A 391 21.15 8.07 -16.46
N PRO A 392 21.02 9.20 -17.18
CA PRO A 392 20.11 10.29 -16.79
C PRO A 392 18.65 9.84 -16.57
N MET A 393 18.13 8.86 -17.32
CA MET A 393 16.76 8.36 -17.15
C MET A 393 16.51 7.78 -15.75
N SER A 394 17.52 7.23 -15.09
CA SER A 394 17.41 6.70 -13.73
C SER A 394 17.13 7.80 -12.69
N TYR A 395 17.54 9.04 -12.97
CA TYR A 395 17.45 10.18 -12.07
C TYR A 395 16.34 11.19 -12.44
N CYS A 396 15.46 10.82 -13.36
CA CYS A 396 14.30 11.63 -13.69
C CYS A 396 13.39 11.80 -12.45
N LEU A 397 13.26 13.04 -11.97
CA LEU A 397 12.38 13.41 -10.86
C LEU A 397 11.07 14.08 -11.30
N GLY A 398 10.82 14.20 -12.62
CA GLY A 398 9.78 15.04 -13.24
C GLY A 398 8.51 15.28 -12.42
N PRO A 399 7.77 14.23 -12.01
CA PRO A 399 6.56 14.39 -11.22
C PRO A 399 6.74 14.56 -9.70
N ALA A 400 7.91 14.23 -9.13
CA ALA A 400 8.24 14.57 -7.75
C ALA A 400 8.50 16.08 -7.56
N LEU A 401 8.99 16.76 -8.61
CA LEU A 401 9.28 18.20 -8.58
C LEU A 401 8.08 19.08 -8.98
N GLN A 402 7.17 18.58 -9.82
CA GLN A 402 6.02 19.35 -10.35
C GLN A 402 4.67 18.94 -9.72
N GLY A 403 4.65 17.85 -8.95
CA GLY A 403 3.44 17.21 -8.45
C GLY A 403 3.00 16.06 -9.37
N PRO A 404 2.47 14.95 -8.82
CA PRO A 404 2.08 13.81 -9.62
C PRO A 404 0.84 14.12 -10.47
N ASP A 405 0.93 13.86 -11.77
CA ASP A 405 -0.22 13.92 -12.67
C ASP A 405 -1.30 12.88 -12.25
N GLU A 406 -2.56 13.10 -12.65
CA GLU A 406 -3.64 12.10 -12.41
C GLU A 406 -3.28 10.71 -12.98
N SER A 407 -2.46 10.68 -14.04
CA SER A 407 -1.93 9.47 -14.67
C SER A 407 -0.88 8.73 -13.82
N GLN A 408 -0.44 9.30 -12.69
CA GLN A 408 0.59 8.75 -11.81
C GLN A 408 0.07 8.45 -10.40
N GLN A 409 -1.07 9.02 -10.02
CA GLN A 409 -1.68 8.75 -8.72
C GLN A 409 -2.38 7.38 -8.70
N PHE A 410 -2.03 6.53 -7.74
CA PHE A 410 -2.70 5.27 -7.45
C PHE A 410 -3.31 5.29 -6.04
N PHE A 411 -4.45 4.61 -5.87
CA PHE A 411 -5.12 4.44 -4.57
C PHE A 411 -5.43 5.75 -3.81
N ASP A 412 -5.57 6.87 -4.52
CA ASP A 412 -5.73 8.20 -3.92
C ASP A 412 -6.93 8.29 -2.96
N ARG A 413 -8.05 7.63 -3.28
CA ARG A 413 -9.24 7.59 -2.40
C ARG A 413 -8.97 6.72 -1.17
N THR A 414 -8.39 5.54 -1.36
CA THR A 414 -8.03 4.61 -0.29
C THR A 414 -7.05 5.26 0.69
N LYS A 415 -6.01 5.94 0.19
CA LYS A 415 -5.02 6.65 1.02
C LYS A 415 -5.67 7.76 1.85
N ARG A 416 -6.57 8.56 1.27
CA ARG A 416 -7.32 9.58 2.03
C ARG A 416 -8.19 8.99 3.16
N LEU A 417 -8.63 7.75 3.02
CA LEU A 417 -9.45 7.06 4.02
C LEU A 417 -8.65 6.30 5.07
N ILE A 418 -7.31 6.36 5.04
CA ILE A 418 -6.47 5.57 5.94
C ILE A 418 -6.76 5.85 7.43
N TRP A 419 -7.07 7.10 7.79
CA TRP A 419 -7.47 7.45 9.15
C TRP A 419 -8.77 6.76 9.58
N ALA A 420 -9.73 6.61 8.66
CA ALA A 420 -10.94 5.85 8.93
C ALA A 420 -10.61 4.36 9.17
N VAL A 421 -9.64 3.80 8.43
CA VAL A 421 -9.15 2.42 8.65
C VAL A 421 -8.50 2.27 10.03
N HIS A 422 -7.64 3.21 10.45
CA HIS A 422 -7.06 3.18 11.80
C HIS A 422 -8.12 3.30 12.90
N ILE A 423 -9.10 4.19 12.75
CA ILE A 423 -10.21 4.35 13.69
C ILE A 423 -11.02 3.06 13.80
N LEU A 424 -11.39 2.44 12.66
CA LEU A 424 -12.09 1.17 12.64
C LEU A 424 -11.28 0.07 13.35
N PHE A 425 -9.97 0.00 13.09
CA PHE A 425 -9.09 -0.94 13.76
C PHE A 425 -9.08 -0.74 15.28
N ILE A 426 -8.93 0.50 15.76
CA ILE A 426 -8.92 0.82 17.19
C ILE A 426 -10.25 0.44 17.85
N ILE A 427 -11.39 0.70 17.18
CA ILE A 427 -12.71 0.29 17.67
C ILE A 427 -12.77 -1.24 17.82
N VAL A 428 -12.35 -1.97 16.79
CA VAL A 428 -12.34 -3.43 16.77
C VAL A 428 -11.42 -3.99 17.86
N LEU A 429 -10.20 -3.45 17.98
CA LEU A 429 -9.21 -3.84 18.97
C LEU A 429 -9.72 -3.58 20.39
N HIS A 430 -10.30 -2.42 20.64
CA HIS A 430 -10.88 -2.09 21.95
C HIS A 430 -12.02 -3.06 22.32
N GLU A 431 -12.86 -3.44 21.35
CA GLU A 431 -13.92 -4.42 21.56
C GLU A 431 -13.39 -5.85 21.81
N GLU A 432 -12.30 -6.26 21.16
CA GLU A 432 -11.61 -7.53 21.48
C GLU A 432 -10.97 -7.49 22.86
N LEU A 433 -10.27 -6.41 23.18
CA LEU A 433 -9.50 -6.28 24.41
C LEU A 433 -10.42 -6.25 25.62
N LYS A 434 -11.55 -5.54 25.53
CA LYS A 434 -12.60 -5.57 26.54
C LYS A 434 -13.11 -7.01 26.75
N ARG A 435 -13.41 -7.73 25.67
CA ARG A 435 -13.83 -9.13 25.75
C ARG A 435 -12.74 -10.06 26.30
N HIS A 436 -11.47 -9.73 26.10
CA HIS A 436 -10.34 -10.46 26.64
C HIS A 436 -10.23 -10.28 28.16
N PHE A 437 -10.33 -9.04 28.65
CA PHE A 437 -10.19 -8.72 30.08
C PHE A 437 -11.45 -8.97 30.92
N ASP A 438 -12.66 -8.90 30.33
CA ASP A 438 -13.93 -9.27 30.98
C ASP A 438 -14.04 -10.79 31.26
N SER A 439 -12.94 -11.56 31.12
CA SER A 439 -12.86 -12.98 31.52
C SER A 439 -12.62 -13.21 33.01
N LYS A 440 -12.47 -12.16 33.83
CA LYS A 440 -12.59 -12.30 35.29
C LYS A 440 -14.05 -12.07 35.68
N PRO A 441 -14.69 -12.94 36.49
CA PRO A 441 -16.01 -12.64 37.02
C PRO A 441 -15.85 -11.42 37.93
N SER A 442 -16.23 -10.24 37.44
CA SER A 442 -16.41 -9.08 38.30
C SER A 442 -17.60 -9.39 39.21
N ARG A 443 -17.31 -9.91 40.41
CA ARG A 443 -18.12 -9.53 41.59
C ARG A 443 -18.04 -8.02 41.64
N ILE A 444 -19.10 -7.36 41.15
CA ILE A 444 -19.30 -5.93 41.35
C ILE A 444 -19.46 -5.74 42.86
N PRO A 445 -18.55 -5.08 43.59
CA PRO A 445 -18.92 -4.46 44.84
C PRO A 445 -19.74 -3.24 44.44
N THR A 446 -21.04 -3.27 44.72
CA THR A 446 -21.88 -2.08 44.70
C THR A 446 -21.40 -1.13 45.80
N GLY A 447 -20.38 -0.34 45.48
CA GLY A 447 -19.97 0.82 46.25
C GLY A 447 -20.43 2.07 45.51
N GLU A 448 -21.48 2.70 46.00
CA GLU A 448 -21.91 4.02 45.53
C GLU A 448 -20.77 5.03 45.73
N LEU A 449 -20.18 5.52 44.65
CA LEU A 449 -19.35 6.72 44.68
C LEU A 449 -20.19 7.92 44.20
N LYS A 450 -20.70 8.70 45.16
CA LYS A 450 -21.31 10.01 44.91
C LYS A 450 -20.22 11.00 44.51
N TYR A 451 -20.22 11.41 43.23
CA TYR A 451 -19.43 12.56 42.78
C TYR A 451 -20.35 13.72 42.44
N ASN A 452 -20.18 14.82 43.17
CA ASN A 452 -20.93 16.06 43.02
C ASN A 452 -20.24 16.93 41.95
N THR A 453 -20.86 17.10 40.77
CA THR A 453 -20.40 18.10 39.78
C THR A 453 -21.60 18.88 39.23
N SER A 454 -21.75 20.12 39.70
CA SER A 454 -22.90 21.00 39.49
C SER A 454 -23.04 21.56 38.07
N TRP A 455 -22.07 21.35 37.18
CA TRP A 455 -22.07 21.90 35.81
C TRP A 455 -22.58 20.93 34.73
N LEU A 456 -22.52 19.60 34.95
CA LEU A 456 -23.06 18.59 34.02
C LEU A 456 -24.60 18.55 33.99
N ASN A 457 -25.26 19.00 35.06
CA ASN A 457 -26.71 18.93 35.23
C ASN A 457 -27.51 19.88 34.31
N ARG A 458 -26.86 20.83 33.64
CA ARG A 458 -27.52 21.77 32.72
C ARG A 458 -27.66 21.20 31.31
N TRP A 459 -26.67 20.44 30.83
CA TRP A 459 -26.74 19.70 29.56
C TRP A 459 -27.60 18.43 29.64
N LEU A 460 -27.65 17.80 30.82
CA LEU A 460 -28.55 16.67 31.09
C LEU A 460 -30.04 17.04 31.00
N ARG A 461 -30.43 18.30 31.25
CA ARG A 461 -31.84 18.74 31.16
C ARG A 461 -32.36 18.91 29.73
N ILE A 462 -31.49 19.26 28.78
CA ILE A 462 -31.87 19.37 27.36
C ILE A 462 -32.02 17.97 26.75
N SER A 463 -31.15 17.03 27.12
CA SER A 463 -31.26 15.62 26.74
C SER A 463 -32.39 14.87 27.46
N ALA A 464 -32.85 15.36 28.62
CA ALA A 464 -33.99 14.81 29.35
C ALA A 464 -35.34 15.06 28.66
N ARG A 465 -35.51 16.12 27.86
CA ARG A 465 -36.78 16.37 27.14
C ARG A 465 -37.02 15.40 25.98
N PHE A 466 -35.97 14.80 25.42
CA PHE A 466 -36.09 13.71 24.45
C PHE A 466 -36.19 12.31 25.12
N ALA A 467 -35.97 12.22 26.43
CA ALA A 467 -35.96 10.99 27.20
C ALA A 467 -37.34 10.59 27.78
N ILE A 468 -38.38 11.42 27.60
CA ILE A 468 -39.70 11.21 28.23
C ILE A 468 -40.52 10.10 27.55
N THR A 469 -40.16 9.66 26.33
CA THR A 469 -40.96 8.66 25.59
C THR A 469 -40.39 7.25 25.56
N ASN A 470 -39.12 7.03 25.95
CA ASN A 470 -38.46 5.72 25.85
C ASN A 470 -37.52 5.46 27.03
N GLY A 471 -37.76 4.37 27.77
CA GLY A 471 -36.98 4.01 28.96
C GLY A 471 -35.47 3.81 28.73
N PRO A 472 -34.63 3.94 29.77
CA PRO A 472 -33.16 3.93 29.69
C PRO A 472 -32.58 2.64 29.08
N GLU A 473 -33.22 1.49 29.33
CA GLU A 473 -32.93 0.18 28.73
C GLU A 473 -33.14 0.16 27.21
N ARG A 474 -34.22 0.80 26.73
CA ARG A 474 -34.53 0.92 25.29
C ARG A 474 -33.53 1.85 24.61
N ARG A 475 -33.16 2.96 25.26
CA ARG A 475 -32.15 3.90 24.77
C ARG A 475 -30.77 3.25 24.65
N ARG A 476 -30.35 2.45 25.63
CA ARG A 476 -29.07 1.71 25.59
C ARG A 476 -29.04 0.69 24.44
N ARG A 477 -30.13 -0.04 24.20
CA ARG A 477 -30.25 -0.97 23.06
C ARG A 477 -30.21 -0.25 21.71
N ILE A 478 -30.91 0.88 21.58
CA ILE A 478 -30.91 1.69 20.34
C ILE A 478 -29.50 2.25 20.07
N LEU A 479 -28.81 2.77 21.07
CA LEU A 479 -27.44 3.29 20.92
C LEU A 479 -26.42 2.20 20.54
N HIS A 480 -26.57 1.00 21.10
CA HIS A 480 -25.71 -0.13 20.75
C HIS A 480 -25.96 -0.60 19.31
N PHE A 481 -27.23 -0.66 18.90
CA PHE A 481 -27.60 -1.02 17.53
C PHE A 481 -27.19 0.05 16.52
N SER A 482 -27.33 1.34 16.84
CA SER A 482 -26.90 2.42 15.96
C SER A 482 -25.39 2.46 15.78
N LYS A 483 -24.61 2.26 16.86
CA LYS A 483 -23.15 2.11 16.79
C LYS A 483 -22.76 0.94 15.89
N LEU A 484 -23.44 -0.19 16.04
CA LEU A 484 -23.21 -1.39 15.23
C LEU A 484 -23.47 -1.16 13.75
N LEU A 485 -24.60 -0.53 13.43
CA LEU A 485 -24.96 -0.24 12.04
C LEU A 485 -23.95 0.72 11.42
N ALA A 486 -23.55 1.76 12.17
CA ALA A 486 -22.58 2.75 11.71
C ALA A 486 -21.20 2.15 11.41
N THR A 487 -20.67 1.27 12.28
CA THR A 487 -19.34 0.67 12.05
C THR A 487 -19.33 -0.29 10.86
N ASN A 488 -20.38 -1.10 10.68
CA ASN A 488 -20.50 -1.97 9.51
C ASN A 488 -20.70 -1.19 8.22
N LEU A 489 -21.53 -0.14 8.24
CA LEU A 489 -21.76 0.70 7.08
C LEU A 489 -20.47 1.42 6.67
N LEU A 490 -19.74 1.99 7.64
CA LEU A 490 -18.46 2.63 7.39
C LEU A 490 -17.44 1.63 6.82
N GLY A 491 -17.32 0.44 7.41
CA GLY A 491 -16.44 -0.61 6.92
C GLY A 491 -16.80 -1.06 5.49
N LEU A 492 -18.08 -1.22 5.19
CA LEU A 492 -18.57 -1.60 3.86
C LEU A 492 -18.26 -0.52 2.82
N ILE A 493 -18.51 0.76 3.15
CA ILE A 493 -18.19 1.90 2.28
C ILE A 493 -16.69 1.93 1.97
N THR A 494 -15.83 1.79 2.99
CA THR A 494 -14.38 1.78 2.79
C THR A 494 -13.94 0.60 1.91
N LEU A 495 -14.52 -0.59 2.10
CA LEU A 495 -14.19 -1.78 1.31
C LEU A 495 -14.61 -1.63 -0.16
N VAL A 496 -15.78 -1.04 -0.42
CA VAL A 496 -16.24 -0.72 -1.79
C VAL A 496 -15.32 0.31 -2.45
N ILE A 497 -14.88 1.33 -1.71
CA ILE A 497 -13.92 2.31 -2.24
C ILE A 497 -12.57 1.65 -2.56
N CYS A 498 -12.08 0.76 -1.69
CA CYS A 498 -10.87 -0.03 -1.95
C CYS A 498 -11.03 -0.86 -3.23
N LEU A 499 -12.18 -1.52 -3.44
CA LEU A 499 -12.44 -2.29 -4.66
C LEU A 499 -12.39 -1.43 -5.92
N ILE A 500 -13.04 -0.26 -5.87
CA ILE A 500 -13.03 0.70 -6.98
C ILE A 500 -11.60 1.13 -7.31
N ASP A 501 -10.79 1.45 -6.31
CA ASP A 501 -9.40 1.86 -6.52
C ASP A 501 -8.53 0.72 -7.08
N VAL A 502 -8.67 -0.52 -6.58
CA VAL A 502 -7.95 -1.68 -7.15
C VAL A 502 -8.34 -1.91 -8.60
N VAL A 503 -9.62 -1.84 -8.95
CA VAL A 503 -10.10 -2.00 -10.32
C VAL A 503 -9.60 -0.87 -11.23
N ASN A 504 -9.59 0.36 -10.73
CA ASN A 504 -9.05 1.51 -11.48
C ASN A 504 -7.54 1.37 -11.69
N ALA A 505 -6.80 0.96 -10.66
CA ALA A 505 -5.36 0.68 -10.75
C ALA A 505 -5.09 -0.41 -11.79
N PHE A 506 -5.85 -1.52 -11.78
CA PHE A 506 -5.74 -2.59 -12.76
C PHE A 506 -5.98 -2.12 -14.19
N LYS A 507 -7.06 -1.35 -14.42
CA LYS A 507 -7.37 -0.79 -15.75
C LYS A 507 -6.26 0.15 -16.23
N LYS A 508 -5.75 0.99 -15.33
CA LYS A 508 -4.69 1.96 -15.60
C LYS A 508 -3.39 1.24 -15.98
N ILE A 509 -2.95 0.27 -15.17
CA ILE A 509 -1.75 -0.53 -15.42
C ILE A 509 -1.89 -1.34 -16.72
N LYS A 510 -3.07 -1.91 -16.98
CA LYS A 510 -3.35 -2.60 -18.25
C LYS A 510 -3.22 -1.67 -19.45
N LYS A 511 -3.68 -0.43 -19.35
CA LYS A 511 -3.55 0.57 -20.42
C LYS A 511 -2.07 0.95 -20.66
N ILE A 512 -1.28 1.03 -19.60
CA ILE A 512 0.16 1.37 -19.68
C ILE A 512 0.97 0.21 -20.28
N ASN A 513 0.64 -1.04 -19.93
CA ASN A 513 1.39 -2.24 -20.29
C ASN A 513 0.74 -3.05 -21.43
N ALA A 514 0.02 -2.42 -22.35
CA ALA A 514 -0.80 -3.08 -23.37
C ALA A 514 -0.06 -4.14 -24.21
N ASP A 515 1.28 -4.04 -24.32
CA ASP A 515 2.12 -4.92 -25.15
C ASP A 515 2.91 -5.98 -24.36
N LYS A 516 2.86 -6.00 -23.02
CA LYS A 516 3.70 -6.88 -22.16
C LYS A 516 2.89 -7.59 -21.06
N GLN A 517 1.75 -8.17 -21.42
CA GLN A 517 0.84 -8.78 -20.44
C GLN A 517 1.17 -10.26 -20.13
N SER A 518 2.39 -10.51 -19.63
CA SER A 518 2.77 -11.82 -19.08
C SER A 518 2.56 -11.84 -17.57
N TRP A 519 1.93 -12.90 -17.06
CA TRP A 519 1.85 -13.13 -15.62
C TRP A 519 3.17 -13.71 -15.12
N ALA A 520 3.73 -13.11 -14.06
CA ALA A 520 4.91 -13.67 -13.40
C ALA A 520 4.53 -14.87 -12.52
N PHE A 521 5.50 -15.73 -12.20
CA PHE A 521 5.27 -16.88 -11.30
C PHE A 521 4.73 -16.43 -9.94
N GLY A 522 5.31 -15.38 -9.35
CA GLY A 522 4.86 -14.82 -8.07
C GLY A 522 3.41 -14.34 -8.08
N GLN A 523 2.93 -13.85 -9.22
CA GLN A 523 1.54 -13.42 -9.40
C GLN A 523 0.54 -14.57 -9.41
N LEU A 524 0.90 -15.70 -10.02
CA LEU A 524 0.10 -16.93 -9.98
C LEU A 524 0.03 -17.47 -8.55
N VAL A 525 1.16 -17.49 -7.85
CA VAL A 525 1.23 -17.90 -6.44
C VAL A 525 0.37 -16.98 -5.57
N ALA A 526 0.42 -15.66 -5.75
CA ALA A 526 -0.41 -14.71 -5.01
C ALA A 526 -1.91 -14.97 -5.20
N THR A 527 -2.32 -15.35 -6.42
CA THR A 527 -3.72 -15.71 -6.71
C THR A 527 -4.12 -17.04 -6.08
N ALA A 528 -3.19 -18.00 -6.04
CA ALA A 528 -3.42 -19.34 -5.51
C ALA A 528 -3.64 -19.39 -3.99
N VAL A 529 -3.24 -18.35 -3.25
CA VAL A 529 -3.47 -18.21 -1.79
C VAL A 529 -4.95 -18.39 -1.42
N TRP A 530 -5.87 -18.05 -2.32
CA TRP A 530 -7.31 -18.14 -2.08
C TRP A 530 -7.91 -19.51 -2.37
N ILE A 531 -7.22 -20.39 -3.11
CA ILE A 531 -7.73 -21.72 -3.50
C ILE A 531 -8.13 -22.55 -2.28
N PRO A 532 -7.30 -22.69 -1.22
CA PRO A 532 -7.67 -23.49 -0.05
C PRO A 532 -8.95 -23.01 0.63
N VAL A 533 -9.20 -21.70 0.67
CA VAL A 533 -10.41 -21.11 1.28
C VAL A 533 -11.65 -21.50 0.48
N VAL A 534 -11.58 -21.38 -0.85
CA VAL A 534 -12.70 -21.75 -1.75
C VAL A 534 -12.96 -23.25 -1.71
N VAL A 535 -11.91 -24.08 -1.75
CA VAL A 535 -12.04 -25.54 -1.68
C VAL A 535 -12.68 -25.97 -0.35
N ARG A 536 -12.28 -25.38 0.78
CA ARG A 536 -12.89 -25.67 2.08
C ARG A 536 -14.36 -25.26 2.14
N LEU A 537 -14.73 -24.11 1.55
CA LEU A 537 -16.14 -23.72 1.45
C LEU A 537 -16.95 -24.79 0.72
N VAL A 538 -16.50 -25.17 -0.47
CA VAL A 538 -17.17 -26.17 -1.30
C VAL A 538 -17.27 -27.50 -0.55
N ASN A 539 -16.19 -27.93 0.12
CA ASN A 539 -16.19 -29.15 0.92
C ASN A 539 -17.20 -29.09 2.08
N TYR A 540 -17.26 -27.99 2.83
CA TYR A 540 -18.22 -27.84 3.93
C TYR A 540 -19.68 -27.75 3.45
N ILE A 541 -19.92 -27.25 2.23
CA ILE A 541 -21.25 -27.28 1.62
C ILE A 541 -21.66 -28.70 1.22
N ILE A 542 -20.74 -29.48 0.64
CA ILE A 542 -21.02 -30.82 0.11
C ILE A 542 -21.06 -31.87 1.22
N VAL A 543 -20.00 -31.97 2.02
CA VAL A 543 -19.78 -33.03 3.01
C VAL A 543 -20.32 -32.64 4.39
N GLY A 544 -20.40 -31.34 4.67
CA GLY A 544 -20.67 -30.82 6.01
C GLY A 544 -19.38 -30.68 6.84
N PRO A 545 -19.37 -29.79 7.85
CA PRO A 545 -18.19 -29.59 8.71
C PRO A 545 -17.96 -30.79 9.64
N GLU A 546 -16.69 -31.17 9.79
CA GLU A 546 -16.24 -32.31 10.60
C GLU A 546 -16.32 -32.05 12.12
N LYS A 547 -16.38 -33.14 12.91
CA LYS A 547 -16.29 -33.07 14.38
C LYS A 547 -14.93 -32.51 14.79
N GLY A 548 -14.93 -31.48 15.65
CA GLY A 548 -13.72 -30.72 16.03
C GLY A 548 -13.73 -29.27 15.56
N ILE A 549 -14.55 -28.92 14.57
CA ILE A 549 -14.77 -27.53 14.09
C ILE A 549 -15.73 -26.76 15.01
N GLU A 550 -16.35 -27.44 15.98
CA GLU A 550 -17.27 -26.86 16.97
C GLU A 550 -16.66 -25.66 17.72
N ALA A 551 -15.34 -25.63 17.90
CA ALA A 551 -14.64 -24.47 18.48
C ALA A 551 -14.76 -23.17 17.65
N ARG A 552 -15.08 -23.26 16.36
CA ARG A 552 -15.11 -22.14 15.38
C ARG A 552 -16.52 -21.64 15.02
N ILE A 553 -17.57 -22.38 15.38
CA ILE A 553 -18.97 -22.13 14.99
C ILE A 553 -19.70 -21.29 16.07
N HIS A 554 -20.74 -20.51 15.77
CA HIS A 554 -21.49 -19.74 16.80
C HIS A 554 -21.98 -20.63 17.96
N SER A 555 -22.03 -20.12 19.19
CA SER A 555 -22.47 -20.88 20.39
C SER A 555 -23.91 -21.42 20.32
N GLN A 556 -24.70 -20.91 19.38
CA GLN A 556 -26.10 -21.30 19.13
C GLN A 556 -26.24 -22.36 18.03
N LEU A 557 -25.14 -22.70 17.36
CA LEU A 557 -25.11 -23.65 16.26
C LEU A 557 -24.31 -24.88 16.71
N GLN A 558 -24.96 -26.04 16.77
CA GLN A 558 -24.33 -27.32 17.14
C GLN A 558 -24.23 -28.25 15.93
N VAL A 559 -23.08 -28.90 15.78
CA VAL A 559 -22.86 -29.98 14.82
C VAL A 559 -23.53 -31.23 15.39
N SER A 560 -24.65 -31.69 14.83
CA SER A 560 -25.27 -32.96 15.22
C SER A 560 -25.10 -34.01 14.14
N ARG A 561 -24.83 -35.27 14.56
CA ARG A 561 -24.67 -36.40 13.65
C ARG A 561 -26.00 -36.67 12.95
N VAL A 562 -25.99 -36.76 11.63
CA VAL A 562 -27.15 -37.23 10.87
C VAL A 562 -27.22 -38.74 11.04
N GLY A 563 -28.06 -39.20 11.97
CA GLY A 563 -28.28 -40.62 12.26
C GLY A 563 -28.12 -40.94 13.74
N ASN A 564 -29.21 -40.76 14.49
CA ASN A 564 -29.70 -41.62 15.57
C ASN A 564 -30.93 -40.92 16.15
N VAL A 565 -32.09 -41.25 15.59
CA VAL A 565 -33.36 -41.03 16.28
C VAL A 565 -33.30 -41.94 17.50
N ALA A 566 -33.01 -41.36 18.66
CA ALA A 566 -33.29 -42.03 19.92
C ALA A 566 -34.81 -42.16 20.01
N VAL A 567 -35.31 -43.38 19.79
CA VAL A 567 -36.64 -43.77 20.23
C VAL A 567 -36.64 -43.62 21.76
N PRO A 568 -37.56 -42.86 22.36
CA PRO A 568 -37.66 -42.81 23.81
C PRO A 568 -38.21 -44.16 24.28
N SER A 569 -37.34 -44.98 24.87
CA SER A 569 -37.76 -46.18 25.60
C SER A 569 -38.47 -45.75 26.89
N GLN A 570 -39.68 -46.27 27.08
CA GLN A 570 -40.51 -46.08 28.27
C GLN A 570 -39.78 -46.48 29.56
N GLU A 571 -40.07 -45.76 30.63
CA GLU A 571 -39.70 -46.05 32.02
C GLU A 571 -40.17 -47.43 32.48
N GLN A 572 -39.35 -48.11 33.29
CA GLN A 572 -39.78 -48.76 34.54
C GLN A 572 -38.61 -48.86 35.54
N PRO A 573 -38.88 -48.95 36.87
CA PRO A 573 -38.00 -48.44 37.92
C PRO A 573 -37.24 -49.51 38.73
N GLY A 574 -36.11 -49.09 39.31
CA GLY A 574 -35.49 -49.64 40.53
C GLY A 574 -34.55 -50.84 40.34
N ASP A 575 -33.27 -50.69 40.71
CA ASP A 575 -32.69 -51.24 41.96
C ASP A 575 -31.19 -50.89 42.07
N ASP A 576 -30.71 -50.78 43.30
CA ASP A 576 -29.36 -50.39 43.73
C ASP A 576 -28.26 -51.40 43.36
N SER A 577 -27.05 -50.93 43.04
CA SER A 577 -25.76 -51.37 43.62
C SER A 577 -24.54 -50.95 42.78
N ASP A 578 -23.63 -50.24 43.47
CA ASP A 578 -22.17 -50.31 43.50
C ASP A 578 -21.28 -50.50 42.25
N GLU A 579 -20.25 -49.64 42.28
CA GLU A 579 -18.84 -49.88 41.97
C GLU A 579 -18.30 -49.94 40.52
N ALA A 580 -17.29 -49.08 40.37
CA ALA A 580 -15.98 -49.36 39.78
C ALA A 580 -15.73 -49.14 38.27
N GLN A 581 -14.96 -48.08 38.04
CA GLN A 581 -13.65 -48.08 37.37
C GLN A 581 -13.55 -48.00 35.84
N SER A 582 -12.63 -47.09 35.46
CA SER A 582 -11.72 -47.09 34.29
C SER A 582 -12.16 -46.41 32.97
N LEU A 583 -11.72 -45.15 32.83
CA LEU A 583 -11.06 -44.61 31.62
C LEU A 583 -9.80 -45.44 31.27
N PRO A 584 -9.11 -45.19 30.14
CA PRO A 584 -9.54 -44.78 28.79
C PRO A 584 -8.88 -45.65 27.69
N LEU A 585 -9.24 -45.48 26.42
CA LEU A 585 -8.23 -45.60 25.34
C LEU A 585 -8.64 -44.85 24.08
N LEU A 586 -7.78 -43.87 23.77
CA LEU A 586 -7.58 -43.25 22.47
C LEU A 586 -7.10 -44.29 21.45
N ALA A 587 -7.62 -44.20 20.23
CA ALA A 587 -6.88 -44.34 19.00
C ALA A 587 -7.45 -43.34 17.98
#